data_AF-A0A7J7TSN8-F1
#
_entry.id   AF-A0A7J7TSN8-F1
#
_cell.length_a   1.000
_cell.length_b   1.000
_cell.length_c   1.000
_cell.angle_alpha   90.00
_cell.angle_beta   90.00
_cell.angle_gamma   90.00
#
_symmetry.space_group_name_H-M   'P 1'
#
loop_
_entity.id
_entity.type
_entity.pdbx_description
1 polymer ?
#
loop_
_entity_poly.entity_id
_entity_poly.type
_entity_poly.pdbx_seq_one_letter_code
_entity_poly.pdbx_strand_id
1 'polypeptide(L)'
;MEQAQWVLAKARGDLEEAVQMLVEGKEGPPAWDGPNQDLSRRLRGPQKDELKSFILQKYMMVDSAEDQKIHRPMAPKEAPKKLIRYIDNQVVSTKGERFKDVRNPEAEEMKATYINLKPARKYRFH
;
A
#
# COMPACT_ATOMS: atom_id res chain seq x y z
N MET A 1 54.53 6.19 31.21
CA MET A 1 54.17 6.30 32.63
C MET A 1 52.74 5.85 32.92
N GLU A 2 51.81 5.93 31.96
CA GLU A 2 50.38 5.61 32.18
C GLU A 2 50.10 4.13 32.53
N GLN A 3 50.89 3.19 32.01
CA GLN A 3 50.72 1.76 32.27
C GLN A 3 50.91 1.40 33.76
N ALA A 4 51.93 1.97 34.41
CA ALA A 4 52.19 1.71 35.83
C ALA A 4 51.07 2.23 36.72
N GLN A 5 50.52 3.42 36.40
CA GLN A 5 49.38 4.00 37.12
C GLN A 5 48.10 3.17 36.95
N TRP A 6 47.84 2.66 35.74
CA TRP A 6 46.67 1.81 35.48
C TRP A 6 46.75 0.48 36.23
N VAL A 7 47.93 -0.17 36.23
CA VAL A 7 48.16 -1.42 36.95
C VAL A 7 47.98 -1.24 38.46
N LEU A 8 48.50 -0.15 39.03
CA LEU A 8 48.29 0.23 40.43
C LEU A 8 46.81 0.48 40.77
N ALA A 9 46.08 1.15 39.88
CA ALA A 9 44.65 1.38 40.06
C ALA A 9 43.85 0.07 40.01
N LYS A 10 44.22 -0.86 39.12
CA LYS A 10 43.59 -2.19 39.00
C LYS A 10 43.86 -3.06 40.24
N ALA A 11 45.07 -3.00 40.79
CA ALA A 11 45.47 -3.66 42.04
C ALA A 11 45.00 -2.93 43.32
N ARG A 12 44.13 -1.91 43.20
CA ARG A 12 43.57 -1.14 44.33
C ARG A 12 44.62 -0.59 45.30
N GLY A 13 45.81 -0.29 44.80
CA GLY A 13 46.92 0.25 45.60
C GLY A 13 47.82 -0.80 46.26
N ASP A 14 47.61 -2.10 46.03
CA ASP A 14 48.56 -3.14 46.43
C ASP A 14 49.75 -3.18 45.46
N LEU A 15 50.95 -2.93 45.99
CA LEU A 15 52.18 -2.88 45.20
C LEU A 15 52.62 -4.27 44.73
N GLU A 16 52.41 -5.30 45.54
CA GLU A 16 52.94 -6.64 45.26
C GLU A 16 52.13 -7.32 44.15
N GLU A 17 50.80 -7.17 44.20
CA GLU A 17 49.89 -7.58 43.13
C GLU A 17 50.12 -6.77 41.84
N ALA A 18 50.36 -5.46 41.93
CA ALA A 18 50.66 -4.62 40.78
C ALA A 18 51.96 -5.03 40.07
N VAL A 19 53.01 -5.36 40.83
CA VAL A 19 54.29 -5.84 40.27
C VAL A 19 54.10 -7.20 39.60
N GLN A 20 53.35 -8.12 40.22
CA GLN A 20 53.05 -9.43 39.65
C GLN A 20 52.33 -9.30 38.30
N MET A 21 51.31 -8.44 38.20
CA MET A 21 50.59 -8.19 36.93
C MET A 21 51.49 -7.58 35.85
N LEU A 22 52.44 -6.72 36.23
CA LEU A 22 53.39 -6.11 35.30
C LEU A 22 54.39 -7.15 34.76
N VAL A 23 54.89 -8.04 35.63
CA VAL A 23 55.84 -9.11 35.28
C VAL A 23 55.17 -10.20 34.44
N GLU A 24 53.93 -10.56 34.76
CA GLU A 24 53.16 -11.55 34.01
C GLU A 24 52.73 -11.04 32.62
N GLY A 25 52.88 -9.74 32.33
CA GLY A 25 52.57 -9.14 31.03
C GLY A 25 51.10 -9.28 30.62
N LYS A 26 50.23 -9.60 31.57
CA LYS A 26 48.85 -10.00 31.30
C LYS A 26 47.96 -8.77 31.39
N GLU A 27 47.58 -8.29 30.21
CA GLU A 27 46.62 -7.22 29.95
C GLU A 27 47.18 -5.80 30.13
N GLY A 28 47.53 -5.17 29.01
CA GLY A 28 47.57 -3.72 28.92
C GLY A 28 46.16 -3.10 28.97
N PRO A 29 46.05 -1.76 29.05
CA PRO A 29 44.75 -1.09 29.07
C PRO A 29 43.90 -1.50 27.85
N PRO A 30 42.59 -1.75 28.02
CA PRO A 30 41.67 -2.13 26.92
C PRO A 30 41.50 -1.04 25.85
N ALA A 31 42.18 0.10 25.97
CA ALA A 31 42.11 1.23 25.06
C ALA A 31 43.04 1.12 23.83
N TRP A 32 43.90 0.10 23.74
CA TRP A 32 44.79 -0.08 22.58
C TRP A 32 44.12 -0.82 21.42
N ASP A 33 42.99 -1.50 21.67
CA ASP A 33 41.98 -1.82 20.67
C ASP A 33 40.79 -0.86 20.84
N GLY A 34 41.04 0.43 20.63
CA GLY A 34 40.00 1.45 20.69
C GLY A 34 39.03 1.40 19.50
N PRO A 35 37.82 1.97 19.61
CA PRO A 35 36.81 2.12 18.54
C PRO A 35 37.26 3.01 17.35
N ASN A 36 38.56 3.29 17.24
CA ASN A 36 39.17 4.21 16.29
C ASN A 36 39.18 3.68 14.83
N GLN A 37 38.89 2.39 14.63
CA GLN A 37 38.63 1.87 13.28
C GLN A 37 37.43 2.57 12.61
N ASP A 38 36.47 3.05 13.40
CA ASP A 38 35.28 3.73 12.88
C ASP A 38 35.59 5.17 12.42
N LEU A 39 36.52 5.87 13.07
CA LEU A 39 36.97 7.20 12.64
C LEU A 39 37.79 7.13 11.34
N SER A 40 38.64 6.11 11.19
CA SER A 40 39.38 5.86 9.95
C SER A 40 38.47 5.43 8.79
N ARG A 41 37.34 4.75 9.08
CA ARG A 41 36.28 4.49 8.09
C ARG A 41 35.51 5.75 7.70
N ARG A 42 35.26 6.70 8.61
CA ARG A 42 34.58 7.96 8.31
C ARG A 42 35.38 8.89 7.38
N LEU A 43 36.71 8.77 7.36
CA LEU A 43 37.59 9.54 6.45
C LEU A 43 37.71 8.90 5.06
N ARG A 44 37.43 7.60 4.92
CA ARG A 44 37.32 6.95 3.61
C ARG A 44 35.89 7.09 3.10
N GLY A 45 35.73 7.52 1.85
CA GLY A 45 34.44 7.45 1.18
C GLY A 45 33.87 6.02 1.21
N PRO A 46 32.54 5.85 1.20
CA PRO A 46 31.92 4.53 1.17
C PRO A 46 32.40 3.73 -0.05
N GLN A 47 32.44 2.41 0.09
CA GLN A 47 32.74 1.51 -1.02
C GLN A 47 31.72 1.70 -2.16
N LYS A 48 32.11 1.41 -3.41
CA LYS A 48 31.22 1.62 -4.59
C LYS A 48 29.88 0.89 -4.45
N ASP A 49 29.88 -0.29 -3.85
CA ASP A 49 28.68 -1.11 -3.67
C ASP A 49 27.75 -0.55 -2.57
N GLU A 50 28.31 0.17 -1.60
CA GLU A 50 27.58 0.77 -0.47
C GLU A 50 27.27 2.26 -0.68
N LEU A 51 27.85 2.88 -1.70
CA LEU A 51 27.75 4.32 -1.97
C LEU A 51 26.29 4.76 -2.14
N LYS A 52 25.45 3.94 -2.79
CA LYS A 52 24.02 4.25 -2.96
C LYS A 52 23.31 4.31 -1.61
N SER A 53 23.52 3.30 -0.78
CA SER A 53 22.93 3.22 0.57
C SER A 53 23.42 4.36 1.46
N PHE A 54 24.72 4.69 1.38
CA PHE A 54 25.32 5.79 2.11
C PHE A 54 24.74 7.15 1.70
N ILE A 55 24.59 7.41 0.39
CA ILE A 55 24.00 8.66 -0.12
C ILE A 55 22.54 8.77 0.31
N LEU A 56 21.77 7.69 0.16
CA LEU A 56 20.37 7.65 0.61
C LEU A 56 20.28 7.91 2.10
N GLN A 57 21.02 7.21 2.95
CA GLN A 57 20.97 7.43 4.40
C GLN A 57 21.39 8.85 4.81
N LYS A 58 22.36 9.45 4.11
CA LYS A 58 22.89 10.77 4.45
C LYS A 58 21.99 11.93 4.03
N TYR A 59 21.29 11.79 2.90
CA TYR A 59 20.56 12.91 2.29
C TYR A 59 19.05 12.67 2.16
N MET A 60 18.58 11.43 2.28
CA MET A 60 17.16 11.11 2.24
C MET A 60 16.55 11.38 3.62
N MET A 61 15.60 12.31 3.68
CA MET A 61 14.70 12.45 4.82
C MET A 61 13.61 11.40 4.67
N VAL A 62 13.79 10.25 5.31
CA VAL A 62 12.77 9.19 5.35
C VAL A 62 11.87 9.44 6.56
N ASP A 63 10.61 9.82 6.31
CA ASP A 63 9.61 9.81 7.37
C ASP A 63 9.18 8.36 7.63
N SER A 64 9.84 7.75 8.62
CA SER A 64 9.58 6.36 9.02
C SER A 64 8.18 6.19 9.62
N ALA A 65 7.54 7.28 10.08
CA ALA A 65 6.20 7.21 10.67
C ALA A 65 5.11 7.09 9.60
N GLU A 66 5.35 7.66 8.42
CA GLU A 66 4.43 7.58 7.29
C GLU A 66 4.55 6.23 6.57
N ASP A 67 5.77 5.68 6.48
CA ASP A 67 6.05 4.38 5.85
C ASP A 67 5.41 3.19 6.59
N GLN A 68 5.17 3.30 7.90
CA GLN A 68 4.45 2.27 8.67
C GLN A 68 2.94 2.24 8.37
N LYS A 69 2.39 3.29 7.75
CA LYS A 69 0.98 3.31 7.37
C LYS A 69 0.78 2.58 6.05
N ILE A 70 0.35 1.33 6.15
CA ILE A 70 -0.09 0.58 4.97
C ILE A 70 -1.44 1.16 4.51
N HIS A 71 -1.43 1.90 3.41
CA HIS A 71 -2.65 2.37 2.76
C HIS A 71 -3.46 1.16 2.27
N ARG A 72 -4.63 0.93 2.87
CA ARG A 72 -5.60 -0.10 2.48
C ARG A 72 -6.79 0.59 1.81
N PRO A 73 -6.71 0.92 0.52
CA PRO A 73 -7.85 1.50 -0.16
C PRO A 73 -9.01 0.51 -0.08
N MET A 74 -10.14 0.97 0.44
CA MET A 74 -11.32 0.13 0.55
C MET A 74 -11.86 -0.11 -0.87
N ALA A 75 -12.23 -1.35 -1.18
CA ALA A 75 -12.86 -1.67 -2.46
C ALA A 75 -14.11 -0.79 -2.66
N PRO A 76 -14.35 -0.28 -3.89
CA PRO A 76 -15.55 0.49 -4.18
C PRO A 76 -16.78 -0.29 -3.72
N LYS A 77 -17.59 0.33 -2.85
CA LYS A 77 -18.81 -0.31 -2.34
C LYS A 77 -19.72 -0.62 -3.52
N GLU A 78 -19.98 -1.90 -3.77
CA GLU A 78 -20.93 -2.32 -4.79
C GLU A 78 -22.31 -1.77 -4.39
N ALA A 79 -22.87 -0.88 -5.22
CA ALA A 79 -24.17 -0.29 -4.94
C ALA A 79 -25.23 -1.40 -4.81
N PRO A 80 -26.16 -1.30 -3.86
CA PRO A 80 -27.17 -2.33 -3.66
C PRO A 80 -27.95 -2.55 -4.96
N LYS A 81 -27.92 -3.79 -5.45
CA LYS A 81 -28.61 -4.18 -6.69
C LYS A 81 -30.10 -3.92 -6.49
N LYS A 82 -30.67 -3.03 -7.29
CA LYS A 82 -32.12 -2.77 -7.29
C LYS A 82 -32.83 -4.02 -7.80
N LEU A 83 -33.88 -4.46 -7.11
CA LEU A 83 -34.69 -5.60 -7.54
C LEU A 83 -35.34 -5.29 -8.89
N ILE A 84 -35.03 -6.10 -9.90
CA ILE A 84 -35.64 -6.04 -11.22
C ILE A 84 -37.01 -6.72 -11.14
N ARG A 85 -38.06 -6.03 -11.59
CA ARG A 85 -39.43 -6.58 -11.67
C ARG A 85 -39.77 -6.92 -13.11
N TYR A 86 -40.47 -8.03 -13.31
CA TYR A 86 -40.90 -8.52 -14.62
C TYR A 86 -42.43 -8.55 -14.73
N ILE A 87 -42.96 -8.22 -15.90
CA ILE A 87 -44.34 -8.46 -16.35
C ILE A 87 -44.22 -8.95 -17.79
N ASP A 88 -44.88 -10.06 -18.13
CA ASP A 88 -44.84 -10.66 -19.48
C ASP A 88 -43.43 -10.81 -20.04
N ASN A 89 -42.50 -11.29 -19.20
CA ASN A 89 -41.07 -11.44 -19.50
C ASN A 89 -40.32 -10.14 -19.87
N GLN A 90 -40.96 -8.97 -19.70
CA GLN A 90 -40.37 -7.66 -19.91
C GLN A 90 -39.93 -7.02 -18.59
N VAL A 91 -38.79 -6.33 -18.61
CA VAL A 91 -38.27 -5.61 -17.44
C VAL A 91 -39.05 -4.32 -17.20
N VAL A 92 -39.65 -4.18 -16.03
CA VAL A 92 -40.61 -3.10 -15.71
C VAL A 92 -40.06 -2.12 -14.68
N SER A 93 -39.13 -2.55 -13.81
CA SER A 93 -38.57 -1.70 -12.76
C SER A 93 -37.06 -1.71 -12.75
N THR A 94 -36.47 -0.66 -13.32
CA THR A 94 -35.03 -0.33 -13.19
C THR A 94 -34.82 1.02 -12.49
N LYS A 95 -35.84 1.88 -12.46
CA LYS A 95 -35.74 3.30 -12.05
C LYS A 95 -36.86 3.81 -11.12
N GLY A 96 -37.66 2.95 -10.47
CA GLY A 96 -38.64 3.38 -9.47
C GLY A 96 -39.91 4.06 -10.01
N GLU A 97 -40.20 3.93 -11.30
CA GLU A 97 -41.44 4.40 -11.90
C GLU A 97 -42.63 3.60 -11.36
N ARG A 98 -43.67 4.31 -10.88
CA ARG A 98 -44.83 3.73 -10.20
C ARG A 98 -45.86 3.10 -11.14
N PHE A 99 -45.81 3.44 -12.42
CA PHE A 99 -46.78 2.98 -13.41
C PHE A 99 -46.11 2.77 -14.78
N LYS A 100 -46.53 1.74 -15.49
CA LYS A 100 -46.12 1.42 -16.85
C LYS A 100 -47.39 1.12 -17.65
N ASP A 101 -47.62 1.90 -18.70
CA ASP A 101 -48.67 1.59 -19.67
C ASP A 101 -48.25 0.35 -20.46
N VAL A 102 -48.84 -0.78 -20.12
CA VAL A 102 -48.67 -2.03 -20.88
C VAL A 102 -49.56 -1.94 -22.11
N ARG A 103 -48.97 -1.56 -23.25
CA ARG A 103 -49.65 -1.46 -24.54
C ARG A 103 -49.34 -2.71 -25.36
N ASN A 104 -50.39 -3.40 -25.81
CA ASN A 104 -50.26 -4.58 -26.66
C ASN A 104 -49.82 -4.16 -28.06
N PRO A 105 -48.60 -4.52 -28.52
CA PRO A 105 -48.11 -4.11 -29.84
C PRO A 105 -48.94 -4.71 -30.98
N GLU A 106 -49.44 -5.93 -30.80
CA GLU A 106 -50.30 -6.63 -31.77
C GLU A 106 -51.58 -5.84 -32.08
N ALA A 107 -52.21 -5.24 -31.07
CA ALA A 107 -53.42 -4.45 -31.25
C ALA A 107 -53.16 -3.12 -31.99
N GLU A 108 -51.94 -2.61 -31.95
CA GLU A 108 -51.54 -1.40 -32.67
C GLU A 108 -51.24 -1.68 -34.15
N GLU A 109 -50.62 -2.82 -34.43
CA GLU A 109 -50.41 -3.33 -35.80
C GLU A 109 -51.73 -3.62 -36.51
N MET A 110 -52.71 -4.20 -35.81
CA MET A 110 -54.06 -4.42 -36.34
C MET A 110 -54.77 -3.11 -36.68
N LYS A 111 -54.61 -2.07 -35.85
CA LYS A 111 -55.17 -0.74 -36.13
C LYS A 111 -54.49 -0.06 -37.31
N ALA A 112 -53.18 -0.21 -37.45
CA ALA A 112 -52.42 0.33 -38.58
C ALA A 112 -52.81 -0.32 -39.92
N THR A 113 -53.18 -1.60 -39.89
CA THR A 113 -53.54 -2.38 -41.08
C THR A 113 -55.05 -2.37 -41.36
N TYR A 114 -55.85 -1.69 -40.55
CA TYR A 114 -57.29 -1.62 -40.72
C TYR A 114 -57.67 -0.72 -41.92
N ILE A 115 -57.90 -1.35 -43.08
CA ILE A 115 -58.30 -0.66 -44.31
C ILE A 115 -59.83 -0.57 -44.34
N ASN A 116 -60.34 0.65 -44.22
CA ASN A 116 -61.77 0.96 -44.40
C ASN A 116 -62.13 1.02 -45.89
N LEU A 117 -62.41 -0.13 -46.49
CA LEU A 117 -62.87 -0.20 -47.88
C LEU A 117 -64.33 0.25 -47.98
N LYS A 118 -64.60 1.20 -48.88
CA LYS A 118 -65.99 1.61 -49.18
C LYS A 118 -66.74 0.45 -49.85
N PRO A 119 -68.04 0.23 -49.53
CA PRO A 119 -68.81 -0.83 -50.16
C PRO A 119 -68.84 -0.69 -51.68
N ALA A 120 -68.69 -1.79 -52.41
CA ALA A 120 -68.72 -1.80 -53.87
C ALA A 120 -70.10 -1.36 -54.40
N ARG A 121 -70.13 -0.43 -55.36
CA ARG A 121 -71.37 0.01 -56.02
C ARG A 121 -71.92 -1.14 -56.86
N LYS A 122 -73.06 -1.69 -56.45
CA LYS A 122 -73.78 -2.71 -57.23
C LYS A 122 -74.36 -2.07 -58.48
N TYR A 123 -73.92 -2.52 -59.65
CA TYR A 123 -74.49 -2.10 -60.94
C TYR A 123 -75.85 -2.77 -61.12
N ARG A 124 -76.89 -1.97 -61.37
CA ARG A 124 -78.21 -2.47 -61.78
C ARG A 124 -78.30 -2.35 -63.29
N PHE A 125 -78.19 -3.48 -63.98
CA PHE A 125 -78.47 -3.54 -65.41
C PHE A 125 -79.97 -3.30 -65.62
N HIS A 126 -80.29 -2.32 -66.46
CA HIS A 126 -81.65 -1.99 -66.91
C HIS A 126 -81.80 -2.47 -68.34
#